data_AF-A0A3M1QLY0-F1
#
_entry.id   AF-A0A3M1QLY0-F1
#
_cell.length_a   1.000
_cell.length_b   1.000
_cell.length_c   1.000
_cell.angle_alpha   90.00
_cell.angle_beta   90.00
_cell.angle_gamma   90.00
#
_symmetry.space_group_name_H-M   'P 1'
#
loop_
_entity.id
_entity.type
_entity.pdbx_description
1 polymer ?
#
loop_
_entity_poly.entity_id
_entity_poly.type
_entity_poly.pdbx_seq_one_letter_code
_entity_poly.pdbx_strand_id
1 'polypeptide(L)' 'MVGRWIQFLREVRAELGHMSWPSRDSTITSTVVVLITVFAIGAFLGALDIGLSRLVGLLVG' A
#
# COMPACT_ATOMS: atom_id res chain seq x y z
N MET A 1 -14.24 37.15 9.77
CA MET A 1 -13.70 36.10 8.87
C MET A 1 -12.96 35.00 9.61
N VAL A 2 -12.07 35.32 10.57
CA VAL A 2 -11.27 34.36 11.35
C VAL A 2 -12.11 33.32 12.12
N GLY A 3 -13.23 33.72 12.75
CA GLY A 3 -14.06 32.79 13.53
C GLY A 3 -14.67 31.63 12.72
N ARG A 4 -14.93 31.84 11.42
CA ARG A 4 -15.54 30.82 10.54
C ARG A 4 -14.56 29.68 10.23
N TRP A 5 -13.28 30.01 10.07
CA TRP A 5 -12.22 29.03 9.84
C TRP A 5 -11.93 28.16 11.06
N ILE A 6 -11.99 28.75 12.27
CA ILE A 6 -11.84 27.99 13.52
C ILE A 6 -13.02 27.03 13.71
N GLN A 7 -14.23 27.46 13.35
CA GLN A 7 -15.44 26.63 13.40
C GLN A 7 -15.38 25.47 12.40
N PHE A 8 -14.93 25.74 11.17
CA PHE A 8 -14.68 24.73 10.14
C PHE A 8 -13.66 23.67 10.58
N LEU A 9 -12.52 24.08 11.16
CA LEU A 9 -11.52 23.13 11.69
C LEU A 9 -12.08 22.28 12.85
N ARG A 10 -12.97 22.86 13.67
CA ARG A 10 -13.62 22.14 14.76
C ARG A 10 -14.62 21.11 14.25
N GLU A 11 -15.39 21.44 13.21
CA GLU A 11 -16.32 20.55 12.52
C GLU A 11 -15.57 19.39 11.84
N VAL A 12 -14.52 19.68 11.07
CA VAL A 12 -13.67 18.66 10.44
C VAL A 12 -13.07 17.70 11.48
N ARG A 13 -12.58 18.21 12.61
CA ARG A 13 -12.04 17.36 13.68
C ARG A 13 -13.12 16.48 14.31
N ALA A 14 -14.34 16.98 14.48
CA ALA A 14 -15.45 16.21 15.03
C ALA A 14 -15.88 15.08 14.08
N GLU A 15 -15.90 15.35 12.77
CA GLU A 15 -16.30 14.40 11.73
C GLU A 15 -15.23 13.33 11.47
N LEU A 16 -13.94 13.71 11.51
CA LEU A 16 -12.81 12.78 11.54
C LEU A 16 -12.79 11.90 12.80
N GLY A 17 -13.40 12.36 13.90
CA GLY A 17 -13.60 11.56 15.12
C GLY A 17 -14.72 10.51 14.99
N HIS A 18 -15.65 10.71 14.04
CA HIS A 18 -16.69 9.74 13.69
C HIS A 18 -16.25 8.73 12.62
N MET A 19 -15.07 8.94 12.01
CA MET A 19 -14.45 7.89 11.22
C MET A 19 -14.06 6.75 12.14
N SER A 20 -14.71 5.61 11.92
CA SER A 20 -14.36 4.32 12.50
C SER A 20 -12.97 3.92 12.02
N TRP A 21 -11.94 4.46 12.68
CA TRP A 21 -10.57 4.05 12.43
C TRP A 21 -10.50 2.53 12.60
N PRO A 22 -9.90 1.82 11.63
CA PRO A 22 -9.76 0.37 11.73
C PRO A 22 -9.04 0.05 13.05
N SER A 23 -9.52 -0.99 13.74
CA SER A 23 -8.84 -1.51 14.91
C SER A 23 -7.41 -1.90 14.52
N ARG A 24 -6.46 -1.74 15.46
CA ARG A 24 -5.04 -2.01 15.22
C ARG A 24 -4.80 -3.39 14.59
N ASP A 25 -5.62 -4.37 14.95
CA ASP A 25 -5.58 -5.74 14.43
C ASP A 25 -5.91 -5.84 12.93
N SER A 26 -6.88 -5.04 12.45
CA SER A 26 -7.25 -5.00 11.02
C SER A 26 -6.15 -4.37 10.17
N THR A 27 -5.50 -3.32 10.69
CA THR A 27 -4.37 -2.67 10.01
C THR A 27 -3.17 -3.62 9.90
N ILE A 28 -2.86 -4.38 10.95
CA ILE A 28 -1.77 -5.37 10.94
C ILE A 28 -2.08 -6.48 9.94
N THR A 29 -3.29 -7.05 9.99
CA THR A 29 -3.71 -8.12 9.07
C THR A 29 -3.63 -7.68 7.61
N SER A 30 -4.12 -6.48 7.31
CA SER A 30 -4.07 -5.92 5.95
C SER A 30 -2.63 -5.69 5.47
N THR A 31 -1.75 -5.21 6.36
CA THR A 31 -0.33 -4.99 6.04
C THR A 31 0.40 -6.31 5.76
N VAL A 32 0.12 -7.36 6.54
CA VAL A 32 0.72 -8.69 6.34
C VAL A 32 0.33 -9.27 4.99
N VAL A 33 -0.95 -9.18 4.61
CA VAL A 33 -1.42 -9.65 3.29
C VAL A 33 -0.73 -8.90 2.15
N VAL A 34 -0.57 -7.58 2.28
CA VAL A 34 0.16 -6.77 1.28
C VAL A 34 1.61 -7.21 1.17
N LEU A 35 2.31 -7.43 2.29
CA LEU A 35 3.70 -7.88 2.29
C LEU A 35 3.87 -9.23 1.58
N ILE A 36 3.00 -10.19 1.86
CA ILE A 36 3.00 -11.50 1.20
C ILE A 36 2.80 -11.33 -0.31
N THR A 37 1.84 -10.47 -0.70
CA THR A 37 1.49 -10.24 -2.10
C THR A 37 2.66 -9.62 -2.86
N VAL A 38 3.31 -8.60 -2.29
CA VAL A 38 4.49 -7.95 -2.88
C VAL A 38 5.64 -8.93 -3.02
N PHE A 39 5.90 -9.76 -2.00
CA PHE A 39 6.93 -10.80 -2.08
C PHE A 39 6.64 -11.83 -3.19
N ALA A 40 5.40 -12.28 -3.30
CA ALA A 40 5.00 -13.24 -4.32
C ALA A 40 5.17 -12.68 -5.74
N ILE A 41 4.70 -11.45 -5.98
CA ILE A 41 4.83 -10.78 -7.27
C ILE A 41 6.31 -10.51 -7.60
N GLY A 42 7.08 -10.01 -6.63
CA GLY A 42 8.51 -9.73 -6.81
C GLY A 42 9.32 -10.99 -7.12
N ALA A 43 9.03 -12.10 -6.44
CA ALA A 43 9.67 -13.38 -6.73
C ALA A 43 9.31 -13.91 -8.12
N PHE A 44 8.05 -13.78 -8.53
CA PHE A 44 7.60 -14.20 -9.85
C PHE A 44 8.28 -13.39 -10.97
N LEU A 45 8.26 -12.05 -10.87
CA LEU A 45 8.92 -11.18 -11.83
C LEU A 45 10.42 -11.44 -11.87
N GLY A 46 11.10 -11.52 -10.72
CA GLY A 46 12.53 -11.82 -10.68
C GLY A 46 12.88 -13.17 -11.29
N ALA A 47 12.05 -14.20 -11.11
CA ALA A 47 12.24 -15.49 -11.78
C ALA A 47 12.09 -15.37 -13.30
N LEU A 48 11.10 -14.61 -13.77
CA LEU A 48 10.92 -14.32 -15.19
C LEU A 48 12.11 -13.55 -15.76
N ASP A 49 12.57 -12.49 -15.10
CA ASP A 49 13.73 -11.69 -15.53
C ASP A 49 14.96 -12.58 -15.69
N ILE A 50 15.26 -13.44 -14.71
CA ILE A 50 16.39 -14.38 -14.79
C ILE A 50 16.20 -15.38 -15.94
N GLY A 51 15.00 -15.96 -16.08
CA GLY A 51 14.70 -16.95 -17.11
C GLY A 51 14.82 -16.38 -18.52
N LEU A 52 14.20 -15.22 -18.76
CA LEU A 52 14.23 -14.50 -20.03
C LEU A 52 15.64 -14.02 -20.35
N SER A 53 16.38 -13.46 -19.38
CA SER A 53 17.76 -13.00 -19.59
C SER A 53 18.67 -14.12 -20.06
N ARG A 54 18.52 -15.33 -19.49
CA ARG A 54 19.28 -16.51 -19.90
C ARG A 54 18.88 -16.99 -21.30
N LEU A 55 17.59 -17.00 -21.60
CA LEU A 55 17.08 -17.41 -22.92
C LEU A 55 17.56 -16.46 -24.03
N VAL A 56 17.47 -15.15 -23.80
CA VAL A 56 17.96 -14.13 -24.72
C VAL A 56 19.48 -14.22 -24.86
N GLY A 57 20.21 -14.42 -23.77
CA GLY A 57 21.66 -14.61 -23.81
C GLY A 57 22.09 -15.81 -24.66
N LEU A 58 21.31 -16.90 -24.67
CA LEU A 58 21.55 -18.07 -25.52
C LEU A 58 21.17 -17.88 -26.99
N LEU A 59 20.30 -16.91 -27.30
CA LEU A 59 19.86 -16.62 -28.67
C LEU A 59 20.71 -15.55 -29.34
N VAL A 60 21.25 -14.61 -28.56
CA VAL A 60 22.06 -13.49 -29.05
C VAL A 60 23.56 -13.81 -29.00
N GLY A 61 23.99 -14.69 -28.09
CA GLY A 61 25.32 -15.29 -28.10
C GLY A 61 25.39 -16.48 -29.04
#